data_AF-A0A9D2JF91-F1
#
_entry.id   AF-A0A9D2JF91-F1
#
_cell.length_a   1.000
_cell.length_b   1.000
_cell.length_c   1.000
_cell.angle_alpha   90.00
_cell.angle_beta   90.00
_cell.angle_gamma   90.00
#
_symmetry.space_group_name_H-M   'P 1'
#
loop_
_entity.id
_entity.type
_entity.pdbx_description
1 polymer ?
#
loop_
_entity_poly.entity_id
_entity_poly.type
_entity_poly.pdbx_seq_one_letter_code
_entity_poly.pdbx_strand_id
1 'polypeptide(L)'
;MTEESKVPRLDRPLRADEVVVQVLDVTKDWARVRLWPKVDAVRSILEEYDSVCAISYAVRHYSCGRALYCGVGLASNTADELVYRDACAISTYHVTGDPAQDECDSSFLAAASLWGVALPVLRMPFMRLSAEQVHIIPDALPGSDRIKGYVMDDVLTCTELGYENGDLTLVQFTKPNGKKLLWQKS
;
A
#
# COMPACT_ATOMS: atom_id res chain seq x y z
N MET A 1 8.23 2.74 -31.64
CA MET A 1 8.51 1.47 -30.97
C MET A 1 9.34 1.79 -29.74
N THR A 2 8.74 1.73 -28.55
CA THR A 2 9.52 1.65 -27.30
C THR A 2 10.20 0.28 -27.28
N GLU A 3 11.51 0.24 -27.05
CA GLU A 3 12.15 -1.02 -26.65
C GLU A 3 11.47 -1.50 -25.37
N GLU A 4 11.01 -2.74 -25.35
CA GLU A 4 10.63 -3.37 -24.09
C GLU A 4 11.89 -3.50 -23.25
N SER A 5 11.87 -2.84 -22.08
CA SER A 5 12.93 -2.91 -21.08
C SER A 5 13.34 -4.36 -20.84
N LYS A 6 14.64 -4.68 -21.05
CA LYS A 6 15.20 -6.02 -20.81
C LYS A 6 15.13 -6.45 -19.33
N VAL A 7 14.85 -5.52 -18.42
CA VAL A 7 14.54 -5.80 -17.02
C VAL A 7 13.12 -6.36 -16.90
N PRO A 8 12.91 -7.54 -16.28
CA PRO A 8 11.60 -8.17 -16.13
C PRO A 8 10.67 -7.38 -15.22
N ARG A 9 9.36 -7.66 -15.34
CA ARG A 9 8.38 -7.22 -14.34
C ARG A 9 8.45 -8.10 -13.09
N LEU A 10 8.25 -7.47 -11.94
CA LEU A 10 8.38 -8.07 -10.61
C LEU A 10 6.99 -8.33 -9.99
N ASP A 11 6.16 -9.10 -10.70
CA ASP A 11 4.73 -9.27 -10.42
C ASP A 11 4.41 -10.29 -9.31
N ARG A 12 5.20 -10.37 -8.24
CA ARG A 12 4.89 -11.27 -7.10
C ARG A 12 3.62 -10.79 -6.37
N PRO A 13 2.60 -11.66 -6.17
CA PRO A 13 1.47 -11.34 -5.29
C PRO A 13 1.92 -11.16 -3.84
N LEU A 14 1.37 -10.16 -3.14
CA LEU A 14 1.60 -9.98 -1.71
C LEU A 14 0.78 -10.98 -0.88
N ARG A 15 1.36 -11.44 0.24
CA ARG A 15 0.66 -12.18 1.28
C ARG A 15 -0.12 -11.23 2.20
N ALA A 16 -1.05 -11.76 2.97
CA ALA A 16 -1.87 -10.97 3.89
C ALA A 16 -1.06 -10.30 5.02
N ASP A 17 0.06 -10.91 5.45
CA ASP A 17 0.98 -10.33 6.43
C ASP A 17 1.84 -9.18 5.85
N GLU A 18 1.85 -8.99 4.53
CA GLU A 18 2.66 -8.00 3.81
C GLU A 18 1.90 -6.70 3.50
N VAL A 19 0.66 -6.57 3.98
CA VAL A 19 -0.18 -5.37 3.82
C VAL A 19 -0.60 -4.78 5.16
N VAL A 20 -0.98 -3.51 5.14
CA VAL A 20 -1.48 -2.74 6.28
C VAL A 20 -2.77 -2.01 5.91
N VAL A 21 -3.68 -1.88 6.87
CA VAL A 21 -4.96 -1.19 6.67
C VAL A 21 -4.84 0.25 7.16
N GLN A 22 -5.14 1.23 6.29
CA GLN A 22 -5.34 2.62 6.67
C GLN A 22 -6.83 2.94 6.68
N VAL A 23 -7.31 3.58 7.75
CA VAL A 23 -8.64 4.21 7.78
C VAL A 23 -8.51 5.61 7.16
N LEU A 24 -9.34 5.90 6.17
CA LEU A 24 -9.28 7.16 5.41
C LEU A 24 -10.31 8.19 5.89
N ASP A 25 -11.50 7.74 6.25
CA ASP A 25 -12.63 8.60 6.61
C ASP A 25 -13.71 7.77 7.33
N VAL A 26 -14.41 8.36 8.29
CA VAL A 26 -15.44 7.67 9.09
C VAL A 26 -16.63 8.60 9.36
N THR A 27 -17.81 8.07 9.12
CA THR A 27 -19.11 8.68 9.45
C THR A 27 -19.90 7.72 10.32
N LYS A 28 -21.00 8.18 10.92
CA LYS A 28 -21.90 7.33 11.74
C LYS A 28 -22.37 6.03 11.04
N ASP A 29 -22.43 6.04 9.71
CA ASP A 29 -23.04 4.96 8.91
C ASP A 29 -21.99 4.06 8.24
N TRP A 30 -20.75 4.52 8.07
CA TRP A 30 -19.69 3.81 7.35
C TRP A 30 -18.27 4.33 7.62
N ALA A 31 -17.29 3.45 7.44
CA ALA A 31 -15.86 3.77 7.36
C ALA A 31 -15.31 3.47 5.95
N ARG A 32 -14.39 4.30 5.45
CA ARG A 32 -13.57 4.03 4.26
C ARG A 32 -12.19 3.57 4.71
N VAL A 33 -11.75 2.42 4.22
CA VAL A 33 -10.42 1.84 4.49
C VAL A 33 -9.69 1.55 3.18
N ARG A 34 -8.36 1.47 3.23
CA ARG A 34 -7.52 1.07 2.09
C ARG A 34 -6.40 0.15 2.55
N LEU A 35 -6.03 -0.80 1.70
CA LEU A 35 -4.81 -1.57 1.88
C LEU A 35 -3.61 -0.85 1.26
N TRP A 36 -2.49 -0.91 1.97
CA TRP A 36 -1.18 -0.53 1.44
C TRP A 36 -0.21 -1.69 1.58
N PRO A 37 0.76 -1.83 0.66
CA PRO A 37 1.94 -2.66 0.92
C PRO A 37 2.69 -2.15 2.14
N LYS A 38 3.24 -3.07 2.93
CA LYS A 38 4.29 -2.72 3.90
C LYS A 38 5.58 -2.41 3.15
N VAL A 39 6.26 -1.34 3.55
CA VAL A 39 7.53 -0.90 2.94
C VAL A 39 8.59 -1.99 3.04
N ASP A 40 8.72 -2.61 4.22
CA ASP A 40 9.68 -3.70 4.45
C ASP A 40 9.42 -4.90 3.53
N ALA A 41 8.15 -5.27 3.32
CA ALA A 41 7.81 -6.35 2.39
C ALA A 41 8.20 -6.01 0.94
N VAL A 42 8.01 -4.75 0.51
CA VAL A 42 8.45 -4.29 -0.82
C VAL A 42 9.98 -4.25 -0.93
N ARG A 43 10.70 -3.90 0.14
CA ARG A 43 12.17 -3.99 0.18
C ARG A 43 12.65 -5.45 0.08
N SER A 44 12.11 -6.35 0.90
CA SER A 44 12.46 -7.77 0.85
C SER A 44 12.17 -8.39 -0.52
N ILE A 45 11.13 -7.98 -1.23
CA ILE A 45 10.90 -8.41 -2.62
C ILE A 45 12.03 -7.97 -3.55
N LEU A 46 12.46 -6.71 -3.46
CA LEU A 46 13.55 -6.19 -4.30
C LEU A 46 14.88 -6.91 -3.98
N GLU A 47 15.13 -7.21 -2.71
CA GLU A 47 16.31 -7.97 -2.23
C GLU A 47 16.26 -9.47 -2.62
N GLU A 48 15.07 -10.09 -2.61
CA GLU A 48 14.84 -11.43 -3.15
C GLU A 48 15.14 -11.46 -4.66
N TYR A 49 14.70 -10.45 -5.42
CA TYR A 49 15.00 -10.37 -6.85
C TYR A 49 16.50 -10.15 -7.12
N ASP A 50 17.14 -9.22 -6.42
CA ASP A 50 18.58 -8.90 -6.48
C ASP A 50 19.50 -10.12 -6.19
N SER A 51 19.05 -11.00 -5.30
CA SER A 51 19.80 -12.21 -4.94
C SER A 51 19.49 -13.43 -5.83
N VAL A 52 18.24 -13.59 -6.29
CA VAL A 52 17.79 -14.81 -7.00
C VAL A 52 17.88 -14.68 -8.52
N CYS A 53 17.60 -13.51 -9.09
CA CYS A 53 17.69 -13.28 -10.54
C CYS A 53 19.08 -12.78 -10.98
N ALA A 54 20.01 -12.67 -10.01
CA ALA A 54 20.90 -11.51 -9.92
C ALA A 54 20.09 -10.23 -10.14
N ILE A 55 20.22 -9.52 -11.26
CA ILE A 55 19.82 -8.10 -11.38
C ILE A 55 20.76 -7.27 -10.46
N SER A 56 20.59 -5.96 -10.42
CA SER A 56 21.07 -5.12 -9.32
C SER A 56 20.01 -4.06 -9.05
N TYR A 57 19.63 -3.86 -7.78
CA TYR A 57 18.66 -2.82 -7.39
C TYR A 57 19.32 -1.61 -6.72
N ALA A 58 18.73 -0.43 -6.94
CA ALA A 58 19.13 0.80 -6.27
C ALA A 58 17.91 1.68 -5.96
N VAL A 59 17.99 2.45 -4.88
CA VAL A 59 16.94 3.40 -4.47
C VAL A 59 17.56 4.78 -4.27
N ARG A 60 16.92 5.82 -4.80
CA ARG A 60 17.28 7.22 -4.58
C ARG A 60 16.06 8.04 -4.18
N HIS A 61 16.23 9.01 -3.28
CA HIS A 61 15.22 10.04 -3.00
C HIS A 61 15.78 11.41 -3.40
N TYR A 62 14.93 12.26 -3.99
CA TYR A 62 15.29 13.63 -4.38
C TYR A 62 14.05 14.51 -4.42
N SER A 63 14.22 15.81 -4.19
CA SER A 63 13.12 16.77 -4.25
C SER A 63 13.02 17.41 -5.64
N CYS A 64 11.82 17.50 -6.19
CA CYS A 64 11.51 18.30 -7.37
C CYS A 64 10.52 19.40 -6.98
N GLY A 65 11.02 20.62 -6.82
CA GLY A 65 10.24 21.74 -6.29
C GLY A 65 9.81 21.51 -4.84
N ARG A 66 8.53 21.22 -4.61
CA ARG A 66 7.94 20.96 -3.27
C ARG A 66 7.55 19.50 -3.02
N ALA A 67 7.83 18.60 -3.95
CA ALA A 67 7.48 17.19 -3.82
C ALA A 67 8.74 16.33 -3.74
N LEU A 68 8.75 15.37 -2.81
CA LEU A 68 9.72 14.28 -2.80
C LEU A 68 9.37 13.26 -3.89
N TYR A 69 10.40 12.82 -4.59
CA TYR A 69 10.38 11.71 -5.53
C TYR A 69 11.30 10.60 -5.04
N CYS A 70 10.89 9.37 -5.28
CA CYS A 70 11.76 8.21 -5.21
C CYS A 70 12.02 7.69 -6.63
N GLY A 71 13.26 7.28 -6.91
CA GLY A 71 13.62 6.50 -8.08
C GLY A 71 14.04 5.09 -7.66
N VAL A 72 13.36 4.06 -8.19
CA VAL A 72 13.78 2.67 -8.05
C VAL A 72 14.46 2.25 -9.36
N GLY A 73 15.76 1.96 -9.26
CA GLY A 73 16.62 1.53 -10.35
C GLY A 73 16.79 0.02 -10.36
N LEU A 74 16.72 -0.58 -11.55
CA LEU A 74 17.02 -2.00 -11.79
C LEU A 74 17.93 -2.15 -13.02
N ALA A 75 18.94 -3.01 -12.93
CA ALA A 75 19.84 -3.37 -14.03
C ALA A 75 19.83 -4.89 -14.22
N SER A 76 19.68 -5.42 -15.44
CA SER A 76 19.81 -6.86 -15.70
C SER A 76 21.28 -7.26 -15.79
N ASN A 77 21.61 -8.54 -15.59
CA ASN A 77 22.98 -9.10 -15.66
C ASN A 77 23.71 -8.89 -17.00
N THR A 78 22.98 -8.38 -17.98
CA THR A 78 23.35 -8.14 -19.38
C THR A 78 23.37 -6.65 -19.73
N ALA A 79 23.18 -5.77 -18.74
CA ALA A 79 23.15 -4.32 -18.86
C ALA A 79 23.91 -3.70 -17.68
N ASP A 80 24.99 -2.97 -17.97
CA ASP A 80 25.83 -2.32 -16.96
C ASP A 80 25.19 -1.03 -16.35
N GLU A 81 23.95 -0.70 -16.74
CA GLU A 81 23.27 0.53 -16.36
C GLU A 81 21.92 0.26 -15.64
N LEU A 82 21.71 0.97 -14.53
CA LEU A 82 20.45 1.01 -13.78
C LEU A 82 19.41 1.83 -14.55
N VAL A 83 18.39 1.16 -15.07
CA VAL A 83 17.18 1.83 -15.57
C VAL A 83 16.37 2.26 -14.36
N TYR A 84 16.10 3.56 -14.21
CA TYR A 84 15.26 4.08 -13.12
C TYR A 84 13.81 4.26 -13.55
N ARG A 85 12.89 4.01 -12.61
CA ARG A 85 11.50 4.49 -12.65
C ARG A 85 11.25 5.36 -11.43
N ASP A 86 10.80 6.57 -11.69
CA ASP A 86 10.67 7.62 -10.67
C ASP A 86 9.20 7.97 -10.45
N ALA A 87 8.82 8.18 -9.18
CA ALA A 87 7.46 8.57 -8.79
C ALA A 87 7.48 9.51 -7.58
N CYS A 88 6.49 10.40 -7.50
CA CYS A 88 6.25 11.23 -6.33
C CYS A 88 5.45 10.49 -5.26
N ALA A 89 5.42 11.06 -4.05
CA ALA A 89 4.60 10.57 -2.94
C ALA A 89 3.11 10.46 -3.27
N ILE A 90 2.44 9.49 -2.62
CA ILE A 90 1.01 9.25 -2.81
C ILE A 90 0.26 10.01 -1.70
N SER A 91 -0.38 11.12 -2.05
CA SER A 91 -0.97 12.08 -1.11
C SER A 91 -2.05 11.54 -0.14
N THR A 92 -2.55 10.32 -0.34
CA THR A 92 -3.53 9.66 0.54
C THR A 92 -2.89 8.66 1.51
N TYR A 93 -1.58 8.42 1.41
CA TYR A 93 -0.86 7.49 2.28
C TYR A 93 -0.54 8.17 3.61
N HIS A 94 -1.18 7.70 4.68
CA HIS A 94 -0.91 8.14 6.05
C HIS A 94 -0.92 6.92 6.97
N VAL A 95 0.18 6.16 6.95
CA VAL A 95 0.29 4.87 7.66
C VAL A 95 1.13 5.00 8.92
N THR A 96 2.20 5.80 8.86
CA THR A 96 3.12 5.98 9.99
C THR A 96 2.67 7.09 10.94
N GLY A 97 1.94 8.08 10.43
CA GLY A 97 1.53 9.27 11.19
C GLY A 97 2.61 10.35 11.27
N ASP A 98 3.80 10.11 10.72
CA ASP A 98 4.80 11.14 10.44
C ASP A 98 4.72 11.52 8.96
N PRO A 99 4.31 12.76 8.61
CA PRO A 99 4.19 13.20 7.22
C PRO A 99 5.48 13.06 6.39
N ALA A 100 6.66 13.21 7.00
CA ALA A 100 7.93 13.10 6.28
C ALA A 100 8.27 11.65 5.96
N GLN A 101 7.98 10.73 6.89
CA GLN A 101 8.13 9.30 6.68
C GLN A 101 7.10 8.77 5.67
N ASP A 102 5.83 9.19 5.80
CA ASP A 102 4.75 8.86 4.84
C ASP A 102 5.06 9.38 3.41
N GLU A 103 5.73 10.53 3.25
CA GLU A 103 6.18 11.04 1.95
C GLU A 103 7.31 10.17 1.35
N CYS A 104 8.31 9.81 2.16
CA CYS A 104 9.38 8.88 1.76
C CYS A 104 8.82 7.52 1.34
N ASP A 105 8.04 6.89 2.22
CA ASP A 105 7.52 5.55 2.03
C ASP A 105 6.56 5.46 0.86
N SER A 106 5.63 6.40 0.72
CA SER A 106 4.67 6.37 -0.38
C SER A 106 5.32 6.66 -1.74
N SER A 107 6.35 7.50 -1.82
CA SER A 107 7.09 7.73 -3.06
C SER A 107 7.89 6.49 -3.47
N PHE A 108 8.53 5.80 -2.52
CA PHE A 108 9.18 4.51 -2.75
C PHE A 108 8.21 3.43 -3.22
N LEU A 109 7.06 3.27 -2.55
CA LEU A 109 6.01 2.33 -2.95
C LEU A 109 5.49 2.63 -4.37
N ALA A 110 5.27 3.90 -4.69
CA ALA A 110 4.85 4.32 -6.02
C ALA A 110 5.90 3.94 -7.09
N ALA A 111 7.17 4.24 -6.84
CA ALA A 111 8.26 3.96 -7.77
C ALA A 111 8.50 2.45 -7.98
N ALA A 112 8.47 1.65 -6.90
CA ALA A 112 8.56 0.19 -6.97
C ALA A 112 7.39 -0.42 -7.77
N SER A 113 6.19 0.13 -7.64
CA SER A 113 5.01 -0.33 -8.39
C SER A 113 5.13 -0.18 -9.91
N LEU A 114 5.94 0.78 -10.38
CA LEU A 114 6.21 0.95 -11.81
C LEU A 114 6.99 -0.23 -12.39
N TRP A 115 7.64 -1.05 -11.55
CA TRP A 115 8.26 -2.34 -11.92
C TRP A 115 7.34 -3.55 -11.74
N GLY A 116 6.11 -3.37 -11.23
CA GLY A 116 5.15 -4.43 -10.94
C GLY A 116 5.03 -4.79 -9.45
N VAL A 117 6.04 -4.44 -8.64
CA VAL A 117 6.09 -4.82 -7.21
C VAL A 117 4.87 -4.27 -6.46
N ALA A 118 4.10 -5.17 -5.86
CA ALA A 118 2.89 -4.85 -5.09
C ALA A 118 1.82 -4.01 -5.83
N LEU A 119 1.93 -3.90 -7.16
CA LEU A 119 1.07 -3.08 -8.01
C LEU A 119 -0.45 -3.39 -7.86
N PRO A 120 -0.91 -4.65 -7.70
CA PRO A 120 -2.33 -4.94 -7.52
C PRO A 120 -2.89 -4.29 -6.25
N VAL A 121 -2.16 -4.34 -5.13
CA VAL A 121 -2.57 -3.73 -3.86
C VAL A 121 -2.59 -2.21 -3.97
N LEU A 122 -1.59 -1.60 -4.61
CA LEU A 122 -1.55 -0.14 -4.80
C LEU A 122 -2.69 0.38 -5.70
N ARG A 123 -3.12 -0.42 -6.69
CA ARG A 123 -4.26 -0.09 -7.57
C ARG A 123 -5.63 -0.28 -6.93
N MET A 124 -5.71 -0.86 -5.73
CA MET A 124 -7.00 -1.12 -5.09
C MET A 124 -7.76 0.18 -4.79
N PRO A 125 -9.08 0.22 -5.07
CA PRO A 125 -9.94 1.29 -4.56
C PRO A 125 -10.03 1.23 -3.03
N PHE A 126 -10.53 2.31 -2.43
CA PHE A 126 -10.96 2.25 -1.04
C PHE A 126 -12.14 1.30 -0.89
N MET A 127 -12.17 0.56 0.22
CA MET A 127 -13.27 -0.30 0.62
C MET A 127 -14.17 0.48 1.58
N ARG A 128 -15.48 0.42 1.37
CA ARG A 128 -16.47 1.03 2.27
C ARG A 128 -17.11 -0.05 3.11
N LEU A 129 -17.02 0.10 4.42
CA LEU A 129 -17.54 -0.84 5.43
C LEU A 129 -18.68 -0.14 6.18
N SER A 130 -19.83 -0.79 6.34
CA SER A 130 -20.97 -0.21 7.08
C SER A 130 -20.80 -0.28 8.59
N ALA A 131 -21.57 0.50 9.34
CA ALA A 131 -21.64 0.40 10.81
C ALA A 131 -22.15 -0.97 11.33
N GLU A 132 -22.74 -1.81 10.47
CA GLU A 132 -23.08 -3.21 10.79
C GLU A 132 -21.84 -4.13 10.64
N GLN A 133 -20.93 -3.77 9.75
CA GLN A 133 -19.69 -4.50 9.46
C GLN A 133 -18.54 -4.10 10.39
N VAL A 134 -18.48 -2.86 10.88
CA VAL A 134 -17.42 -2.34 11.77
C VAL A 134 -17.98 -1.49 12.91
N HIS A 135 -17.35 -1.57 14.09
CA HIS A 135 -17.69 -0.76 15.24
C HIS A 135 -17.27 0.69 15.00
N ILE A 136 -18.25 1.59 14.93
CA ILE A 136 -18.06 3.03 14.76
C ILE A 136 -18.65 3.73 15.98
N ILE A 137 -17.86 4.59 16.60
CA ILE A 137 -18.24 5.36 17.79
C ILE A 137 -18.15 6.87 17.51
N PRO A 138 -18.96 7.72 18.18
CA PRO A 138 -18.79 9.17 18.11
C PRO A 138 -17.46 9.59 18.76
N ASP A 139 -16.71 10.45 18.07
CA ASP A 139 -15.58 11.20 18.63
C ASP A 139 -16.14 12.47 19.29
N ALA A 140 -16.09 12.55 20.61
CA ALA A 140 -16.60 13.67 21.39
C ALA A 140 -15.46 14.63 21.80
N LEU A 141 -15.75 15.94 21.87
CA LEU A 141 -14.78 16.89 22.43
C LEU A 141 -14.53 16.57 23.92
N PRO A 142 -13.27 16.61 24.40
CA PRO A 142 -12.96 16.35 25.81
C PRO A 142 -13.80 17.23 26.75
N GLY A 143 -14.60 16.59 27.61
CA GLY A 143 -15.49 17.26 28.56
C GLY A 143 -16.78 17.84 27.96
N SER A 144 -17.25 17.36 26.80
CA SER A 144 -18.50 17.83 26.17
C SER A 144 -19.27 16.72 25.46
N ASP A 145 -20.60 16.77 25.54
CA ASP A 145 -21.51 15.90 24.76
C ASP A 145 -21.56 16.27 23.25
N ARG A 146 -20.72 17.22 22.80
CA ARG A 146 -20.63 17.62 21.40
C ARG A 146 -19.74 16.66 20.61
N ILE A 147 -20.40 15.90 19.74
CA ILE A 147 -19.77 15.05 18.73
C ILE A 147 -18.99 15.93 17.73
N LYS A 148 -17.68 15.71 17.65
CA LYS A 148 -16.74 16.33 16.69
C LYS A 148 -16.68 15.53 15.38
N GLY A 149 -16.83 14.21 15.46
CA GLY A 149 -16.75 13.30 14.32
C GLY A 149 -17.10 11.87 14.71
N TYR A 150 -16.59 10.90 13.95
CA TYR A 150 -16.71 9.47 14.24
C TYR A 150 -15.36 8.80 14.05
N VAL A 151 -15.11 7.71 14.77
CA VAL A 151 -13.92 6.87 14.60
C VAL A 151 -14.32 5.40 14.49
N MET A 152 -13.54 4.64 13.73
CA MET A 152 -13.66 3.18 13.65
C MET A 152 -12.81 2.59 14.77
N ASP A 153 -13.46 1.92 15.71
CA ASP A 153 -12.83 1.33 16.91
C ASP A 153 -12.31 -0.10 16.66
N ASP A 154 -12.84 -0.77 15.64
CA ASP A 154 -12.30 -2.06 15.18
C ASP A 154 -10.90 -1.91 14.57
N VAL A 155 -9.91 -2.61 15.13
CA VAL A 155 -8.61 -2.82 14.47
C VAL A 155 -8.72 -4.00 13.49
N LEU A 156 -8.57 -3.72 12.19
CA LEU A 156 -8.68 -4.74 11.14
C LEU A 156 -7.30 -5.27 10.73
N THR A 157 -7.06 -6.56 10.97
CA THR A 157 -5.87 -7.26 10.46
C THR A 157 -6.23 -8.00 9.18
N CYS A 158 -5.52 -7.76 8.08
CA CYS A 158 -5.68 -8.57 6.86
C CYS A 158 -5.18 -10.00 7.13
N THR A 159 -5.99 -11.01 6.78
CA THR A 159 -5.66 -12.43 6.98
C THR A 159 -5.72 -13.25 5.70
N GLU A 160 -6.31 -12.73 4.62
CA GLU A 160 -6.37 -13.41 3.32
C GLU A 160 -6.43 -12.40 2.19
N LEU A 161 -5.71 -12.68 1.10
CA LEU A 161 -5.73 -11.91 -0.15
C LEU A 161 -5.95 -12.91 -1.29
N GLY A 162 -7.01 -12.70 -2.08
CA GLY A 162 -7.32 -13.52 -3.26
C GLY A 162 -7.09 -12.72 -4.53
N TYR A 163 -6.46 -13.36 -5.52
CA TYR A 163 -6.06 -12.74 -6.79
C TYR A 163 -6.61 -13.53 -7.98
N GLU A 164 -7.08 -12.81 -9.00
CA GLU A 164 -7.54 -13.38 -10.27
C GLU A 164 -6.89 -12.61 -11.41
N ASN A 165 -6.26 -13.31 -12.36
CA ASN A 165 -5.55 -12.72 -13.51
C ASN A 165 -4.52 -11.63 -13.15
N GLY A 166 -3.95 -11.70 -11.93
CA GLY A 166 -3.00 -10.73 -11.39
C GLY A 166 -3.62 -9.54 -10.65
N ASP A 167 -4.94 -9.34 -10.72
CA ASP A 167 -5.67 -8.33 -9.95
C ASP A 167 -6.07 -8.88 -8.57
N LEU A 168 -6.04 -8.04 -7.53
CA LEU A 168 -6.61 -8.39 -6.23
C LEU A 168 -8.15 -8.33 -6.31
N THR A 169 -8.83 -9.43 -6.03
CA THR A 169 -10.31 -9.55 -6.07
C THR A 169 -10.93 -9.79 -4.70
N LEU A 170 -10.18 -10.28 -3.72
CA LEU A 170 -10.68 -10.65 -2.40
C LEU A 170 -9.76 -10.16 -1.29
N VAL A 171 -10.35 -9.62 -0.22
CA VAL A 171 -9.67 -9.28 1.03
C VAL A 171 -10.47 -9.80 2.21
N GLN A 172 -9.83 -10.59 3.08
CA GLN A 172 -10.41 -10.98 4.36
C GLN A 172 -9.70 -10.24 5.49
N PHE A 173 -10.49 -9.62 6.36
CA PHE A 173 -10.03 -9.05 7.63
C PHE A 173 -10.46 -9.93 8.79
N THR A 174 -9.66 -9.93 9.85
CA THR A 174 -10.01 -10.46 11.17
C THR A 174 -9.99 -9.32 12.19
N LYS A 175 -11.08 -9.21 12.97
CA LYS A 175 -11.23 -8.27 14.09
C LYS A 175 -10.55 -8.80 15.37
N PRO A 176 -10.33 -7.97 16.41
CA PRO A 176 -9.71 -8.42 17.66
C PRO A 176 -10.54 -9.50 18.38
N ASN A 177 -11.86 -9.53 18.17
CA ASN A 177 -12.78 -10.54 18.68
C ASN A 177 -12.85 -11.82 17.82
N GLY A 178 -11.95 -12.00 16.84
CA GLY A 178 -11.88 -13.16 15.96
C GLY A 178 -12.94 -13.20 14.85
N LYS A 179 -13.91 -12.28 14.81
CA LYS A 179 -14.87 -12.22 13.70
C LYS A 179 -14.17 -11.86 12.40
N LYS A 180 -14.52 -12.58 11.34
CA LYS A 180 -14.06 -12.34 9.97
C LYS A 180 -14.97 -11.36 9.26
N LEU A 181 -14.38 -10.52 8.42
CA LEU A 181 -15.05 -9.60 7.50
C LEU A 181 -14.48 -9.82 6.11
N LEU A 182 -15.33 -10.22 5.16
CA LEU A 182 -14.94 -10.44 3.77
C LEU A 182 -15.31 -9.23 2.91
N TRP A 183 -14.37 -8.78 2.11
CA TRP A 183 -14.60 -7.87 1.00
C TRP A 183 -14.25 -8.56 -0.32
N GLN A 184 -15.08 -8.36 -1.34
CA GLN A 184 -14.87 -8.85 -2.70
C GLN A 184 -15.09 -7.70 -3.68
N LYS A 185 -14.24 -7.65 -4.71
CA LYS A 185 -14.36 -6.73 -5.84
C LYS A 185 -15.60 -7.12 -6.66
N SER A 186 -16.52 -6.17 -6.80
CA SER A 186 -17.73 -6.31 -7.62
C SER A 186 -17.47 -5.96 -9.08
#